data_AF-A0A9D8KUW3-F1
#
_entry.id   AF-A0A9D8KUW3-F1
#
_cell.length_a   1.000
_cell.length_b   1.000
_cell.length_c   1.000
_cell.angle_alpha   90.00
_cell.angle_beta   90.00
_cell.angle_gamma   90.00
#
_symmetry.space_group_name_H-M   'P 1'
#
loop_
_entity.id
_entity.type
_entity.pdbx_description
1 polymer ?
#
loop_
_entity_poly.entity_id
_entity_poly.type
_entity_poly.pdbx_seq_one_letter_code
_entity_poly.pdbx_strand_id
1 'polypeptide(L)'
;MQAQQFQALVARVERLAEADPKGYVLRVVAIAALGFVILGLVIAMAMVNVALIGGVVLLVVFTGGKALLFFAKLGKLVIVLAIPVWLMLRTTWTLVFARFPRPEGRAIRRDEAAALFARLDAMRERTGGPRVHRVLLTDELNAAIVQRPRLGLLGWQENTLILGLRLLQALSEDEAMAVVAHEYGHLAGHHGRFAAFIYRLRNAWGRLQAMSQQWNDWGSRLIARLFRWYAPRFNAYTFALARQHEYLADRTSVELVGAGAAADALMRTGIAARYESEGFWPAIQRRIAAEAEPPAGRGLMWRQSQREALDADARQRYLDAARREATDPFDTHPALVDRLAAEGRPDAFEFPRPMLRDPSADFSFSGLKTSVRTFLDRHPGLAEDPARLRDLCASVQAAIVDVLVGKLVNAARRCRVPCVTASGGVSCNRGFRKRLAAEAAKAGLRVRLADPLYCTDNAAMVGILAERKLRSGGTGVTGLDEEIRPGWPLEALPGEGTVTPSAGGTGPRSNSSSRTPAS
;
A
#
# COMPACT_ATOMS: atom_id res chain seq x y z
N MET A 1 6.89 -3.13 17.32
CA MET A 1 7.97 -3.08 16.31
C MET A 1 8.13 -1.62 15.91
N GLN A 2 9.34 -1.07 15.92
CA GLN A 2 9.54 0.31 15.46
C GLN A 2 9.27 0.40 13.95
N ALA A 3 8.90 1.58 13.46
CA ALA A 3 8.61 1.79 12.04
C ALA A 3 9.74 1.24 11.16
N GLN A 4 10.98 1.70 11.35
CA GLN A 4 12.16 1.26 10.60
C GLN A 4 12.36 -0.27 10.53
N GLN A 5 12.07 -0.99 11.63
CA GLN A 5 12.18 -2.45 11.65
C GLN A 5 11.10 -3.12 10.79
N PHE A 6 9.89 -2.55 10.77
CA PHE A 6 8.84 -2.99 9.86
C PHE A 6 9.22 -2.73 8.41
N GLN A 7 9.78 -1.55 8.12
CA GLN A 7 10.25 -1.19 6.78
C GLN A 7 11.29 -2.18 6.26
N ALA A 8 12.35 -2.43 7.04
CA ALA A 8 13.42 -3.36 6.66
C ALA A 8 12.93 -4.82 6.50
N LEU A 9 11.84 -5.18 7.16
CA LEU A 9 11.22 -6.50 7.02
C LEU A 9 10.38 -6.59 5.75
N VAL A 10 9.53 -5.61 5.45
CA VAL A 10 8.72 -5.55 4.22
C VAL A 10 9.62 -5.63 3.00
N ALA A 11 10.59 -4.71 2.92
CA ALA A 11 11.73 -4.68 2.03
C ALA A 11 12.31 -6.08 1.73
N ARG A 12 12.76 -6.76 2.78
CA ARG A 12 13.35 -8.10 2.69
C ARG A 12 12.39 -9.15 2.14
N VAL A 13 11.13 -9.09 2.54
CA VAL A 13 10.09 -10.02 2.12
C VAL A 13 9.71 -9.78 0.65
N GLU A 14 9.62 -8.53 0.21
CA GLU A 14 9.39 -8.19 -1.20
C GLU A 14 10.50 -8.74 -2.11
N ARG A 15 11.78 -8.56 -1.72
CA ARG A 15 12.89 -9.19 -2.44
C ARG A 15 12.77 -10.70 -2.55
N LEU A 16 12.31 -11.34 -1.46
CA LEU A 16 12.11 -12.78 -1.45
C LEU A 16 10.96 -13.19 -2.38
N ALA A 17 9.87 -12.43 -2.39
CA ALA A 17 8.75 -12.66 -3.30
C ALA A 17 9.16 -12.53 -4.77
N GLU A 18 10.07 -11.61 -5.09
CA GLU A 18 10.63 -11.44 -6.43
C GLU A 18 11.63 -12.55 -6.81
N ALA A 19 12.55 -12.90 -5.90
CA ALA A 19 13.63 -13.84 -6.19
C ALA A 19 13.22 -15.32 -6.11
N ASP A 20 12.36 -15.68 -5.16
CA ASP A 20 11.84 -17.03 -4.95
C ASP A 20 10.35 -16.97 -4.57
N PRO A 21 9.44 -16.85 -5.56
CA PRO A 21 8.01 -16.78 -5.32
C PRO A 21 7.46 -17.98 -4.52
N LYS A 22 8.01 -19.18 -4.75
CA LYS A 22 7.54 -20.41 -4.07
C LYS A 22 7.96 -20.41 -2.60
N GLY A 23 9.23 -20.10 -2.30
CA GLY A 23 9.72 -19.96 -0.94
C GLY A 23 9.05 -18.81 -0.18
N TYR A 24 8.69 -17.73 -0.87
CA TYR A 24 7.88 -16.66 -0.30
C TYR A 24 6.51 -17.15 0.17
N VAL A 25 5.75 -17.82 -0.69
CA VAL A 25 4.44 -18.38 -0.33
C VAL A 25 4.57 -19.32 0.87
N LEU A 26 5.60 -20.19 0.90
CA LEU A 26 5.83 -21.08 2.04
C LEU A 26 6.05 -20.31 3.35
N ARG A 27 6.80 -19.20 3.33
CA ARG A 27 7.00 -18.36 4.52
C ARG A 27 5.72 -17.64 4.95
N VAL A 28 4.91 -17.19 3.99
CA VAL A 28 3.58 -16.62 4.28
C VAL A 28 2.67 -17.66 4.95
N VAL A 29 2.67 -18.90 4.44
CA VAL A 29 1.94 -20.02 5.06
C VAL A 29 2.47 -20.30 6.47
N ALA A 30 3.79 -20.36 6.65
CA ALA A 30 4.40 -20.63 7.96
C ALA A 30 4.05 -19.55 8.98
N ILE A 31 4.13 -18.27 8.62
CA ILE A 31 3.76 -17.19 9.55
C ILE A 31 2.25 -17.15 9.80
N ALA A 32 1.41 -17.49 8.82
CA ALA A 32 -0.04 -17.66 9.03
C ALA A 32 -0.33 -18.80 10.01
N ALA A 33 0.33 -19.96 9.84
CA ALA A 33 0.22 -21.11 10.74
C ALA A 33 0.67 -20.76 12.16
N LEU A 34 1.75 -20.00 12.33
CA LEU A 34 2.18 -19.49 13.63
C LEU A 34 1.09 -18.67 14.32
N GLY A 35 0.31 -17.89 13.58
CA GLY A 35 -0.84 -17.16 14.12
C GLY A 35 -1.89 -18.09 14.71
N PHE A 36 -2.23 -19.17 14.00
CA PHE A 36 -3.16 -20.19 14.51
C PHE A 36 -2.62 -20.92 15.74
N VAL A 37 -1.31 -21.19 15.79
CA VAL A 37 -0.66 -21.76 16.99
C VAL A 37 -0.77 -20.81 18.17
N ILE A 38 -0.50 -19.50 17.98
CA ILE A 38 -0.64 -18.49 19.04
C ILE A 38 -2.08 -18.43 19.53
N LEU A 39 -3.06 -18.41 18.62
CA LEU A 39 -4.47 -18.42 18.99
C LEU A 39 -4.85 -19.70 19.75
N GLY A 40 -4.38 -20.85 19.29
CA GLY A 40 -4.56 -22.14 19.95
C GLY A 40 -3.98 -22.19 21.36
N LEU A 41 -2.80 -21.61 21.57
CA LEU A 41 -2.17 -21.49 22.90
C LEU A 41 -2.98 -20.61 23.85
N VAL A 42 -3.51 -19.47 23.35
CA VAL A 42 -4.38 -18.60 24.14
C VAL A 42 -5.66 -19.34 24.57
N ILE A 43 -6.28 -20.07 23.64
CA ILE A 43 -7.48 -20.88 23.91
C ILE A 43 -7.14 -22.02 24.89
N ALA A 44 -6.04 -22.75 24.69
CA ALA A 44 -5.61 -23.84 25.55
C ALA A 44 -5.35 -23.36 26.98
N MET A 45 -4.69 -22.21 27.15
CA MET A 45 -4.46 -21.62 28.46
C MET A 45 -5.79 -21.28 29.16
N ALA A 46 -6.78 -20.77 28.42
CA ALA A 46 -8.11 -20.53 28.98
C ALA A 46 -8.82 -21.84 29.36
N MET A 47 -8.74 -22.89 28.54
CA MET A 47 -9.31 -24.21 28.83
C MET A 47 -8.71 -24.84 30.09
N VAL A 48 -7.39 -24.75 30.28
CA VAL A 48 -6.71 -25.23 31.50
C VAL A 48 -7.23 -24.50 32.74
N ASN A 49 -7.43 -23.18 32.64
CA ASN A 49 -7.99 -22.39 33.73
C ASN A 49 -9.44 -22.78 34.05
N VAL A 50 -10.27 -23.04 33.05
CA VAL A 50 -11.64 -23.55 33.26
C VAL A 50 -11.61 -24.93 33.94
N ALA A 51 -10.74 -25.83 33.48
CA ALA A 51 -10.60 -27.16 34.05
C ALA A 51 -10.12 -27.11 35.51
N LEU A 52 -9.19 -26.21 35.84
CA LEU A 52 -8.73 -26.01 37.21
C LEU A 52 -9.87 -25.53 38.13
N ILE A 53 -10.67 -24.55 37.68
CA ILE A 53 -11.84 -24.08 38.42
C ILE A 53 -12.86 -25.21 38.59
N GLY A 54 -13.17 -25.94 37.51
CA GLY A 54 -14.08 -27.08 37.54
C GLY A 54 -13.61 -28.18 38.50
N GLY A 55 -12.31 -28.48 38.52
CA GLY A 55 -11.69 -29.43 39.44
C GLY A 55 -11.79 -28.99 40.90
N VAL A 56 -11.59 -27.69 41.19
CA VAL A 56 -11.80 -27.13 42.54
C VAL A 56 -13.26 -27.27 42.96
N VAL A 57 -14.22 -26.93 42.09
CA VAL A 57 -15.66 -27.08 42.37
C VAL A 57 -16.00 -28.55 42.65
N LEU A 58 -15.51 -29.47 41.80
CA LEU A 58 -15.74 -30.90 41.96
C LEU A 58 -15.17 -31.43 43.29
N LEU A 59 -13.95 -31.01 43.66
CA LEU A 59 -13.32 -31.37 44.93
C LEU A 59 -14.14 -30.87 46.13
N VAL A 60 -14.68 -29.66 46.06
CA VAL A 60 -15.57 -29.12 47.12
C VAL A 60 -16.84 -29.95 47.25
N VAL A 61 -17.45 -30.36 46.15
CA VAL A 61 -18.64 -31.22 46.14
C VAL A 61 -18.33 -32.61 46.72
N PHE A 62 -17.29 -33.28 46.24
CA PHE A 62 -16.93 -34.64 46.68
C PHE A 62 -16.47 -34.72 48.14
N THR A 63 -15.88 -33.65 48.68
CA THR A 63 -15.46 -33.61 50.08
C THR A 63 -16.56 -33.15 51.04
N GLY A 64 -17.79 -32.96 50.56
CA GLY A 64 -18.92 -32.47 51.36
C GLY A 64 -18.66 -31.09 51.96
N GLY A 65 -17.94 -30.22 51.23
CA GLY A 65 -17.60 -28.87 51.68
C GLY A 65 -16.34 -28.76 52.54
N LYS A 66 -15.70 -29.87 52.95
CA LYS A 66 -14.45 -29.81 53.76
C LYS A 66 -13.29 -29.14 53.02
N ALA A 67 -13.18 -29.30 51.70
CA ALA A 67 -12.19 -28.59 50.90
C ALA A 67 -12.42 -27.06 50.91
N LEU A 68 -13.65 -26.59 51.11
CA LEU A 68 -13.96 -25.16 51.21
C LEU A 68 -13.27 -24.52 52.43
N LEU A 69 -13.19 -25.25 53.55
CA LEU A 69 -12.47 -24.82 54.74
C LEU A 69 -10.95 -24.76 54.52
N PHE A 70 -10.40 -25.67 53.70
CA PHE A 70 -8.99 -25.64 53.31
C PHE A 70 -8.66 -24.42 52.44
N PHE A 71 -9.47 -24.14 51.42
CA PHE A 71 -9.31 -22.94 50.59
C PHE A 71 -9.56 -21.64 51.38
N ALA A 72 -10.49 -21.66 52.34
CA ALA A 72 -10.72 -20.53 53.25
C ALA A 72 -9.51 -20.26 54.14
N LYS A 73 -8.81 -21.31 54.62
CA LYS A 73 -7.52 -21.17 55.35
C LYS A 73 -6.37 -20.67 54.48
N LEU A 74 -6.35 -21.03 53.18
CA LEU A 74 -5.43 -20.41 52.22
C LEU A 74 -5.76 -18.92 51.93
N GLY A 75 -6.95 -18.45 52.32
CA GLY A 75 -7.29 -17.04 52.45
C GLY A 75 -6.94 -16.17 51.25
N LYS A 76 -6.18 -15.08 51.50
CA LYS A 76 -5.78 -14.07 50.51
C LYS A 76 -5.05 -14.66 49.29
N LEU A 77 -4.37 -15.80 49.42
CA LEU A 77 -3.62 -16.43 48.32
C LEU A 77 -4.57 -16.94 47.22
N VAL A 78 -5.73 -17.49 47.59
CA VAL A 78 -6.74 -17.96 46.63
C VAL A 78 -7.35 -16.79 45.88
N ILE A 79 -7.64 -15.68 46.57
CA ILE A 79 -8.18 -14.46 45.93
C ILE A 79 -7.14 -13.85 44.99
N VAL A 80 -5.87 -13.78 45.40
CA VAL A 80 -4.75 -13.28 44.58
C VAL A 80 -4.53 -14.13 43.32
N LEU A 81 -4.77 -15.45 43.37
CA LEU A 81 -4.68 -16.34 42.22
C LEU A 81 -5.98 -16.39 41.38
N ALA A 82 -7.15 -16.20 41.99
CA ALA A 82 -8.44 -16.27 41.31
C ALA A 82 -8.70 -15.02 40.44
N ILE A 83 -8.31 -13.84 40.90
CA ILE A 83 -8.44 -12.58 40.14
C ILE A 83 -7.78 -12.67 38.75
N PRO A 84 -6.48 -13.04 38.62
CA PRO A 84 -5.84 -13.12 37.31
C PRO A 84 -6.40 -14.24 36.44
N VAL A 85 -6.79 -15.38 37.02
CA VAL A 85 -7.47 -16.47 36.29
C VAL A 85 -8.80 -15.98 35.71
N TRP A 86 -9.63 -15.32 36.52
CA TRP A 86 -10.90 -14.75 36.07
C TRP A 86 -10.72 -13.68 35.00
N LEU A 87 -9.76 -12.76 35.17
CA LEU A 87 -9.43 -11.75 34.17
C LEU A 87 -9.00 -12.42 32.85
N MET A 88 -8.17 -13.46 32.90
CA MET A 88 -7.70 -14.16 31.70
C MET A 88 -8.83 -14.92 30.98
N LEU A 89 -9.73 -15.57 31.74
CA LEU A 89 -10.93 -16.21 31.21
C LEU A 89 -11.87 -15.19 30.58
N ARG A 90 -12.10 -14.05 31.25
CA ARG A 90 -12.89 -12.94 30.71
C ARG A 90 -12.28 -12.40 29.43
N THR A 91 -10.96 -12.18 29.37
CA THR A 91 -10.29 -11.70 28.16
C THR A 91 -10.38 -12.71 27.03
N THR A 92 -10.19 -14.00 27.30
CA THR A 92 -10.27 -15.06 26.27
C THR A 92 -11.69 -15.25 25.76
N TRP A 93 -12.67 -15.25 26.67
CA TRP A 93 -14.09 -15.25 26.33
C TRP A 93 -14.46 -14.02 25.48
N THR A 94 -14.00 -12.84 25.90
CA THR A 94 -14.21 -11.60 25.14
C THR A 94 -13.54 -11.68 23.78
N LEU A 95 -12.36 -12.29 23.63
CA LEU A 95 -11.69 -12.42 22.34
C LEU A 95 -12.37 -13.43 21.41
N VAL A 96 -12.80 -14.58 21.93
CA VAL A 96 -13.45 -15.65 21.14
C VAL A 96 -14.89 -15.28 20.76
N PHE A 97 -15.63 -14.67 21.69
CA PHE A 97 -17.04 -14.31 21.50
C PHE A 97 -17.25 -12.80 21.29
N ALA A 98 -16.17 -12.04 21.06
CA ALA A 98 -16.25 -10.62 20.72
C ALA A 98 -17.22 -10.44 19.56
N ARG A 99 -18.33 -9.77 19.84
CA ARG A 99 -19.18 -9.24 18.79
C ARG A 99 -18.56 -7.94 18.34
N PHE A 100 -17.93 -8.00 17.17
CA PHE A 100 -17.37 -6.81 16.53
C PHE A 100 -18.47 -5.74 16.37
N PRO A 101 -18.19 -4.45 16.62
CA PRO A 101 -19.16 -3.39 16.39
C PRO A 101 -19.67 -3.48 14.94
N ARG A 102 -20.95 -3.23 14.75
CA ARG A 102 -21.52 -3.15 13.40
C ARG A 102 -21.06 -1.82 12.79
N PRO A 103 -20.69 -1.78 11.50
CA PRO A 103 -20.49 -0.50 10.84
C PRO A 103 -21.77 0.33 10.96
N GLU A 104 -21.61 1.60 11.29
CA GLU A 104 -22.69 2.56 11.42
C GLU A 104 -23.01 3.18 10.05
N GLY A 105 -24.25 3.58 9.86
CA GLY A 105 -24.72 4.15 8.59
C GLY A 105 -26.20 3.89 8.36
N ARG A 106 -26.78 4.60 7.39
CA ARG A 106 -28.17 4.39 6.98
C ARG A 106 -28.25 3.13 6.13
N ALA A 107 -28.97 2.11 6.59
CA ALA A 107 -29.21 0.92 5.79
C ALA A 107 -30.08 1.26 4.57
N ILE A 108 -29.63 0.83 3.40
CA ILE A 108 -30.40 0.94 2.15
C ILE A 108 -31.12 -0.38 1.92
N ARG A 109 -32.44 -0.33 1.75
CA ARG A 109 -33.25 -1.50 1.44
C ARG A 109 -33.29 -1.78 -0.07
N ARG A 110 -33.59 -3.04 -0.44
CA ARG A 110 -33.65 -3.46 -1.84
C ARG A 110 -34.73 -2.73 -2.65
N ASP A 111 -35.85 -2.39 -2.01
CA ASP A 111 -36.93 -1.59 -2.59
C ASP A 111 -36.57 -0.11 -2.76
N GLU A 112 -35.70 0.44 -1.90
CA GLU A 112 -35.23 1.83 -2.03
C GLU A 112 -34.23 2.01 -3.19
N ALA A 113 -33.44 0.98 -3.52
CA ALA A 113 -32.36 1.06 -4.51
C ALA A 113 -32.25 -0.19 -5.39
N ALA A 114 -33.35 -0.59 -6.04
CA ALA A 114 -33.42 -1.83 -6.83
C ALA A 114 -32.29 -1.96 -7.88
N ALA A 115 -31.93 -0.86 -8.56
CA ALA A 115 -30.87 -0.85 -9.57
C ALA A 115 -29.49 -1.23 -8.98
N LEU A 116 -29.13 -0.65 -7.83
CA LEU A 116 -27.88 -0.96 -7.13
C LEU A 116 -27.80 -2.45 -6.80
N PHE A 117 -28.87 -3.00 -6.23
CA PHE A 117 -28.87 -4.41 -5.84
C PHE A 117 -28.85 -5.36 -7.05
N ALA A 118 -29.50 -5.00 -8.15
CA ALA A 118 -29.40 -5.76 -9.40
C ALA A 118 -27.95 -5.79 -9.93
N ARG A 119 -27.25 -4.66 -9.91
CA ARG A 119 -25.82 -4.59 -10.29
C ARG A 119 -24.94 -5.44 -9.36
N LEU A 120 -25.18 -5.39 -8.05
CA LEU A 120 -24.46 -6.22 -7.07
C LEU A 120 -24.70 -7.72 -7.28
N ASP A 121 -25.94 -8.11 -7.59
CA ASP A 121 -26.29 -9.51 -7.86
C ASP A 121 -25.63 -9.99 -9.17
N ALA A 122 -25.61 -9.15 -10.22
CA ALA A 122 -24.90 -9.44 -11.46
C ALA A 122 -23.38 -9.58 -11.27
N MET A 123 -22.76 -8.73 -10.45
CA MET A 123 -21.34 -8.86 -10.09
C MET A 123 -21.06 -10.18 -9.39
N ARG A 124 -21.92 -10.57 -8.44
CA ARG A 124 -21.82 -11.84 -7.73
C ARG A 124 -21.93 -13.03 -8.68
N GLU A 125 -22.86 -13.01 -9.64
CA GLU A 125 -23.05 -14.09 -10.60
C GLU A 125 -21.83 -14.26 -11.51
N ARG A 126 -21.31 -13.16 -12.05
CA ARG A 126 -20.13 -13.18 -12.93
C ARG A 126 -18.86 -13.62 -12.23
N THR A 127 -18.71 -13.28 -10.95
CA THR A 127 -17.52 -13.60 -10.16
C THR A 127 -17.68 -14.80 -9.22
N GLY A 128 -18.83 -15.47 -9.19
CA GLY A 128 -19.11 -16.54 -8.22
C GLY A 128 -18.82 -16.14 -6.75
N GLY A 129 -18.83 -14.85 -6.44
CA GLY A 129 -18.35 -14.30 -5.18
C GLY A 129 -19.37 -14.42 -4.03
N PRO A 130 -18.99 -14.00 -2.81
CA PRO A 130 -19.88 -14.07 -1.66
C PRO A 130 -20.97 -12.99 -1.73
N ARG A 131 -22.17 -13.30 -1.23
CA ARG A 131 -23.29 -12.36 -1.24
C ARG A 131 -23.04 -11.13 -0.35
N VAL A 132 -23.38 -9.94 -0.84
CA VAL A 132 -23.53 -8.73 -0.03
C VAL A 132 -24.89 -8.79 0.67
N HIS A 133 -24.87 -8.82 2.01
CA HIS A 133 -26.07 -9.02 2.82
C HIS A 133 -26.75 -7.69 3.15
N ARG A 134 -25.95 -6.65 3.38
CA ARG A 134 -26.41 -5.30 3.73
C ARG A 134 -25.62 -4.26 2.96
N VAL A 135 -26.28 -3.16 2.64
CA VAL A 135 -25.65 -1.96 2.10
C VAL A 135 -25.93 -0.81 3.08
N LEU A 136 -24.88 -0.12 3.49
CA LEU A 136 -24.94 1.03 4.40
C LEU A 136 -24.45 2.28 3.67
N LEU A 137 -25.17 3.38 3.85
CA LEU A 137 -24.76 4.71 3.40
C LEU A 137 -24.10 5.46 4.56
N THR A 138 -22.90 5.99 4.34
CA THR A 138 -22.12 6.79 5.30
C THR A 138 -21.80 8.17 4.73
N ASP A 139 -21.18 9.06 5.52
CA ASP A 139 -20.72 10.39 5.07
C ASP A 139 -19.22 10.36 4.68
N GLU A 140 -18.70 9.22 4.23
CA GLU A 140 -17.26 9.09 3.89
C GLU A 140 -17.01 9.31 2.40
N LEU A 141 -15.76 9.64 2.03
CA LEU A 141 -15.27 9.57 0.67
C LEU A 141 -14.63 8.20 0.41
N ASN A 142 -15.35 7.13 0.74
CA ASN A 142 -14.83 5.79 0.62
C ASN A 142 -15.95 4.77 0.35
N ALA A 143 -15.58 3.62 -0.20
CA ALA A 143 -16.42 2.43 -0.22
C ALA A 143 -15.60 1.27 0.34
N ALA A 144 -16.25 0.36 1.05
CA ALA A 144 -15.57 -0.78 1.64
C ALA A 144 -16.53 -1.95 1.81
N ILE A 145 -16.03 -3.18 1.71
CA ILE A 145 -16.82 -4.34 2.15
C ILE A 145 -16.26 -4.91 3.45
N VAL A 146 -17.06 -4.75 4.51
CA VAL A 146 -16.72 -5.28 5.84
C VAL A 146 -17.32 -6.67 6.01
N GLN A 147 -16.46 -7.64 6.24
CA GLN A 147 -16.85 -9.00 6.60
C GLN A 147 -16.90 -9.16 8.11
N ARG A 148 -18.07 -9.52 8.65
CA ARG A 148 -18.26 -9.81 10.07
C ARG A 148 -18.65 -11.28 10.29
N PRO A 149 -17.91 -12.04 11.11
CA PRO A 149 -18.35 -13.36 11.53
C PRO A 149 -19.60 -13.26 12.41
N ARG A 150 -20.58 -14.15 12.19
CA ARG A 150 -21.84 -14.16 12.96
C ARG A 150 -21.71 -14.78 14.36
N LEU A 151 -20.72 -15.63 14.60
CA LEU A 151 -20.51 -16.35 15.87
C LEU A 151 -19.11 -16.08 16.47
N GLY A 152 -18.82 -14.82 16.81
CA GLY A 152 -17.52 -14.46 17.40
C GLY A 152 -16.38 -14.59 16.39
N LEU A 153 -15.25 -15.22 16.73
CA LEU A 153 -14.18 -15.53 15.75
C LEU A 153 -14.52 -16.67 14.79
N LEU A 154 -15.67 -17.34 14.96
CA LEU A 154 -16.08 -18.52 14.23
C LEU A 154 -17.38 -18.25 13.43
N GLY A 155 -17.62 -19.05 12.39
CA GLY A 155 -18.88 -19.04 11.62
C GLY A 155 -18.90 -18.26 10.31
N TRP A 156 -20.07 -18.27 9.67
CA TRP A 156 -20.32 -17.63 8.38
C TRP A 156 -20.17 -16.11 8.44
N GLN A 157 -19.62 -15.53 7.38
CA GLN A 157 -19.37 -14.10 7.26
C GLN A 157 -20.62 -13.38 6.74
N GLU A 158 -21.08 -12.38 7.48
CA GLU A 158 -22.01 -11.36 7.00
C GLU A 158 -21.19 -10.27 6.31
N ASN A 159 -21.40 -10.10 5.00
CA ASN A 159 -20.73 -9.06 4.21
C ASN A 159 -21.62 -7.82 4.14
N THR A 160 -21.11 -6.70 4.64
CA THR A 160 -21.77 -5.40 4.59
C THR A 160 -20.97 -4.48 3.68
N LEU A 161 -21.59 -4.01 2.60
CA LEU A 161 -21.05 -2.98 1.74
C LEU A 161 -21.32 -1.62 2.38
N ILE A 162 -20.27 -0.84 2.59
CA ILE A 162 -20.31 0.55 3.02
C ILE A 162 -20.12 1.40 1.77
N LEU A 163 -21.06 2.30 1.52
CA LEU A 163 -21.01 3.28 0.44
C LEU A 163 -20.99 4.68 1.05
N GLY A 164 -19.91 5.40 0.81
CA GLY A 164 -19.79 6.79 1.20
C GLY A 164 -20.64 7.70 0.30
N LEU A 165 -21.51 8.51 0.90
CA LEU A 165 -22.34 9.47 0.18
C LEU A 165 -21.50 10.50 -0.57
N ARG A 166 -20.40 10.97 0.04
CA ARG A 166 -19.50 11.93 -0.62
C ARG A 166 -18.78 11.31 -1.81
N LEU A 167 -18.45 10.02 -1.73
CA LEU A 167 -17.93 9.24 -2.86
C LEU A 167 -18.97 9.17 -3.99
N LEU A 168 -20.20 8.75 -3.68
CA LEU A 168 -21.28 8.68 -4.67
C LEU A 168 -21.61 10.04 -5.31
N GLN A 169 -21.46 11.14 -4.57
CA GLN A 169 -21.67 12.49 -5.09
C GLN A 169 -20.52 12.98 -5.99
N ALA A 170 -19.35 12.34 -5.91
CA ALA A 170 -18.18 12.68 -6.73
C ALA A 170 -18.08 11.85 -8.02
N LEU A 171 -18.82 10.75 -8.12
CA LEU A 171 -18.69 9.74 -9.18
C LEU A 171 -19.98 9.62 -10.01
N SER A 172 -19.84 9.20 -11.26
CA SER A 172 -20.96 8.67 -12.05
C SER A 172 -21.38 7.27 -11.56
N GLU A 173 -22.49 6.73 -12.08
CA GLU A 173 -22.95 5.40 -11.68
C GLU A 173 -21.91 4.32 -12.01
N ASP A 174 -21.39 4.29 -13.24
CA ASP A 174 -20.42 3.30 -13.66
C ASP A 174 -19.09 3.46 -12.91
N GLU A 175 -18.65 4.69 -12.62
CA GLU A 175 -17.47 4.94 -11.79
C GLU A 175 -17.67 4.44 -10.35
N ALA A 176 -18.82 4.72 -9.74
CA ALA A 176 -19.14 4.23 -8.40
C ALA A 176 -19.19 2.69 -8.38
N MET A 177 -19.77 2.07 -9.40
CA MET A 177 -19.78 0.62 -9.55
C MET A 177 -18.37 0.07 -9.78
N ALA A 178 -17.47 0.80 -10.43
CA ALA A 178 -16.08 0.38 -10.59
C ALA A 178 -15.33 0.38 -9.25
N VAL A 179 -15.57 1.35 -8.35
CA VAL A 179 -15.04 1.30 -6.98
C VAL A 179 -15.62 0.10 -6.22
N VAL A 180 -16.93 -0.15 -6.34
CA VAL A 180 -17.57 -1.31 -5.70
C VAL A 180 -17.01 -2.63 -6.25
N ALA A 181 -16.74 -2.70 -7.55
CA ALA A 181 -16.17 -3.88 -8.19
C ALA A 181 -14.72 -4.13 -7.73
N HIS A 182 -13.94 -3.07 -7.50
CA HIS A 182 -12.62 -3.16 -6.87
C HIS A 182 -12.74 -3.75 -5.45
N GLU A 183 -13.62 -3.20 -4.61
CA GLU A 183 -13.87 -3.72 -3.25
C GLU A 183 -14.34 -5.18 -3.27
N TYR A 184 -15.15 -5.53 -4.27
CA TYR A 184 -15.62 -6.90 -4.46
C TYR A 184 -14.50 -7.84 -4.94
N GLY A 185 -13.53 -7.35 -5.71
CA GLY A 185 -12.33 -8.08 -6.12
C GLY A 185 -11.51 -8.59 -4.94
N HIS A 186 -11.49 -7.86 -3.82
CA HIS A 186 -10.87 -8.34 -2.57
C HIS A 186 -11.57 -9.57 -1.98
N LEU A 187 -12.84 -9.81 -2.33
CA LEU A 187 -13.66 -10.94 -1.87
C LEU A 187 -13.71 -12.11 -2.85
N ALA A 188 -13.80 -11.81 -4.16
CA ALA A 188 -13.98 -12.77 -5.23
C ALA A 188 -12.65 -13.45 -5.57
N GLY A 189 -12.38 -14.59 -4.93
CA GLY A 189 -11.12 -15.33 -5.05
C GLY A 189 -10.82 -16.04 -6.39
N HIS A 190 -11.32 -15.56 -7.53
CA HIS A 190 -11.14 -16.21 -8.85
C HIS A 190 -9.67 -16.32 -9.28
N HIS A 191 -8.79 -15.44 -8.81
CA HIS A 191 -7.36 -15.49 -9.11
C HIS A 191 -6.47 -15.84 -7.91
N GLY A 192 -7.04 -16.21 -6.75
CA GLY A 192 -6.23 -16.50 -5.57
C GLY A 192 -7.00 -16.71 -4.27
N ARG A 193 -7.74 -17.83 -4.14
CA ARG A 193 -8.39 -18.26 -2.88
C ARG A 193 -7.48 -18.15 -1.64
N PHE A 194 -6.19 -18.45 -1.83
CA PHE A 194 -5.15 -18.31 -0.81
C PHE A 194 -4.91 -16.84 -0.44
N ALA A 195 -4.73 -15.95 -1.41
CA ALA A 195 -4.47 -14.54 -1.15
C ALA A 195 -5.67 -13.84 -0.49
N ALA A 196 -6.89 -14.15 -0.94
CA ALA A 196 -8.13 -13.71 -0.28
C ALA A 196 -8.24 -14.23 1.16
N PHE A 197 -7.79 -15.47 1.44
CA PHE A 197 -7.70 -15.99 2.80
C PHE A 197 -6.69 -15.23 3.67
N ILE A 198 -5.49 -14.97 3.15
CA ILE A 198 -4.46 -14.21 3.86
C ILE A 198 -4.93 -12.77 4.14
N TYR A 199 -5.62 -12.14 3.20
CA TYR A 199 -6.23 -10.82 3.40
C TYR A 199 -7.24 -10.82 4.55
N ARG A 200 -8.17 -11.79 4.57
CA ARG A 200 -9.12 -11.95 5.68
C ARG A 200 -8.42 -12.16 7.02
N LEU A 201 -7.38 -13.00 7.02
CA LEU A 201 -6.58 -13.28 8.20
C LEU A 201 -5.88 -12.00 8.69
N ARG A 202 -5.28 -11.21 7.79
CA ARG A 202 -4.66 -9.91 8.10
C ARG A 202 -5.65 -8.95 8.73
N ASN A 203 -6.84 -8.82 8.15
CA ASN A 203 -7.89 -7.97 8.71
C ASN A 203 -8.35 -8.45 10.10
N ALA A 204 -8.46 -9.76 10.31
CA ALA A 204 -8.77 -10.31 11.63
C ALA A 204 -7.68 -9.98 12.66
N TRP A 205 -6.40 -10.15 12.32
CA TRP A 205 -5.27 -9.82 13.20
C TRP A 205 -5.16 -8.32 13.48
N GLY A 206 -5.36 -7.47 12.48
CA GLY A 206 -5.37 -6.01 12.65
C GLY A 206 -6.46 -5.55 13.63
N ARG A 207 -7.66 -6.14 13.51
CA ARG A 207 -8.76 -5.89 14.46
C ARG A 207 -8.44 -6.37 15.87
N LEU A 208 -7.91 -7.60 16.02
CA LEU A 208 -7.49 -8.12 17.33
C LEU A 208 -6.39 -7.26 17.96
N GLN A 209 -5.45 -6.77 17.15
CA GLN A 209 -4.41 -5.86 17.61
C GLN A 209 -5.01 -4.54 18.13
N ALA A 210 -5.94 -3.92 17.38
CA ALA A 210 -6.60 -2.69 17.80
C ALA A 210 -7.36 -2.88 19.13
N MET A 211 -8.13 -3.96 19.27
CA MET A 211 -8.81 -4.29 20.52
C MET A 211 -7.84 -4.51 21.68
N SER A 212 -6.70 -5.17 21.42
CA SER A 212 -5.68 -5.44 22.45
C SER A 212 -5.01 -4.18 23.01
N GLN A 213 -5.07 -3.04 22.32
CA GLN A 213 -4.52 -1.78 22.82
C GLN A 213 -5.33 -1.19 23.99
N GLN A 214 -6.60 -1.58 24.13
CA GLN A 214 -7.48 -1.11 25.21
C GLN A 214 -7.37 -1.98 26.48
N TRP A 215 -6.54 -3.03 26.46
CA TRP A 215 -6.43 -4.00 27.55
C TRP A 215 -5.30 -3.64 28.54
N ASN A 216 -5.67 -3.25 29.77
CA ASN A 216 -4.72 -2.81 30.80
C ASN A 216 -4.46 -3.85 31.92
N ASP A 217 -5.20 -4.96 31.96
CA ASP A 217 -5.09 -5.95 33.04
C ASP A 217 -3.85 -6.87 32.88
N TRP A 218 -3.29 -7.34 34.00
CA TRP A 218 -2.02 -8.09 34.01
C TRP A 218 -2.02 -9.34 33.10
N GLY A 219 -3.04 -10.20 33.15
CA GLY A 219 -3.14 -11.38 32.27
C GLY A 219 -3.31 -11.01 30.79
N SER A 220 -4.09 -9.96 30.51
CA SER A 220 -4.30 -9.46 29.15
C SER A 220 -3.05 -8.80 28.55
N ARG A 221 -2.15 -8.24 29.39
CA ARG A 221 -0.85 -7.68 28.95
C ARG A 221 0.07 -8.73 28.35
N LEU A 222 0.05 -9.98 28.83
CA LEU A 222 0.85 -11.07 28.27
C LEU A 222 0.37 -11.41 26.85
N ILE A 223 -0.95 -11.56 26.70
CA ILE A 223 -1.59 -11.81 25.41
C ILE A 223 -1.35 -10.65 24.44
N ALA A 224 -1.54 -9.40 24.89
CA ALA A 224 -1.27 -8.20 24.09
C ALA A 224 0.20 -8.09 23.67
N ARG A 225 1.15 -8.59 24.48
CA ARG A 225 2.58 -8.63 24.10
C ARG A 225 2.83 -9.59 22.94
N LEU A 226 2.18 -10.76 22.95
CA LEU A 226 2.22 -11.72 21.82
C LEU A 226 1.63 -11.10 20.55
N PHE A 227 0.44 -10.49 20.63
CA PHE A 227 -0.19 -9.81 19.48
C PHE A 227 0.68 -8.67 18.93
N ARG A 228 1.24 -7.81 19.80
CA ARG A 228 2.16 -6.72 19.40
C ARG A 228 3.46 -7.21 18.77
N TRP A 229 3.87 -8.45 19.07
CA TRP A 229 5.02 -9.07 18.43
C TRP A 229 4.65 -9.71 17.09
N TYR A 230 3.55 -10.44 17.04
CA TYR A 230 3.14 -11.22 15.86
C TYR A 230 2.52 -10.35 14.76
N ALA A 231 1.51 -9.54 15.08
CA ALA A 231 0.70 -8.83 14.07
C ALA A 231 1.53 -7.91 13.15
N PRO A 232 2.49 -7.11 13.65
CA PRO A 232 3.35 -6.32 12.77
C PRO A 232 4.22 -7.17 11.84
N ARG A 233 4.70 -8.34 12.30
CA ARG A 233 5.49 -9.26 11.48
C ARG A 233 4.62 -9.91 10.42
N PHE A 234 3.45 -10.42 10.81
CA PHE A 234 2.48 -10.98 9.88
C PHE A 234 2.09 -9.97 8.78
N ASN A 235 1.81 -8.72 9.16
CA ASN A 235 1.53 -7.63 8.23
C ASN A 235 2.70 -7.40 7.26
N ALA A 236 3.95 -7.39 7.75
CA ALA A 236 5.11 -7.21 6.90
C ALA A 236 5.33 -8.36 5.90
N TYR A 237 5.19 -9.62 6.35
CA TYR A 237 5.32 -10.80 5.48
C TYR A 237 4.22 -10.88 4.42
N THR A 238 3.02 -10.37 4.74
CA THR A 238 1.88 -10.39 3.83
C THR A 238 1.74 -9.11 3.00
N PHE A 239 2.65 -8.13 3.17
CA PHE A 239 2.56 -6.83 2.51
C PHE A 239 2.74 -6.92 1.00
N ALA A 240 3.75 -7.65 0.53
CA ALA A 240 3.98 -7.87 -0.90
C ALA A 240 2.77 -8.53 -1.59
N LEU A 241 2.14 -9.49 -0.90
CA LEU A 241 0.91 -10.14 -1.37
C LEU A 241 -0.28 -9.18 -1.41
N ALA A 242 -0.40 -8.29 -0.41
CA ALA A 242 -1.46 -7.28 -0.36
C ALA A 242 -1.36 -6.29 -1.54
N ARG A 243 -0.16 -5.84 -1.91
CA ARG A 243 0.06 -5.00 -3.09
C ARG A 243 -0.35 -5.68 -4.40
N GLN A 244 -0.03 -6.96 -4.54
CA GLN A 244 -0.49 -7.72 -5.70
C GLN A 244 -2.02 -7.81 -5.75
N HIS A 245 -2.66 -7.85 -4.58
CA HIS A 245 -4.10 -7.87 -4.45
C HIS A 245 -4.77 -6.59 -4.95
N GLU A 246 -4.17 -5.41 -4.75
CA GLU A 246 -4.69 -4.15 -5.29
C GLU A 246 -4.77 -4.17 -6.82
N TYR A 247 -3.73 -4.66 -7.49
CA TYR A 247 -3.76 -4.82 -8.95
C TYR A 247 -4.79 -5.86 -9.42
N LEU A 248 -5.00 -6.94 -8.66
CA LEU A 248 -6.03 -7.93 -8.99
C LEU A 248 -7.44 -7.37 -8.78
N ALA A 249 -7.64 -6.54 -7.76
CA ALA A 249 -8.89 -5.84 -7.52
C ALA A 249 -9.19 -4.83 -8.63
N ASP A 250 -8.18 -4.07 -9.08
CA ASP A 250 -8.28 -3.17 -10.24
C ASP A 250 -8.66 -3.94 -11.51
N ARG A 251 -8.00 -5.07 -11.78
CA ARG A 251 -8.35 -5.93 -12.91
C ARG A 251 -9.76 -6.48 -12.81
N THR A 252 -10.21 -6.88 -11.62
CA THR A 252 -11.59 -7.34 -11.39
C THR A 252 -12.58 -6.22 -11.68
N SER A 253 -12.25 -4.99 -11.31
CA SER A 253 -13.05 -3.80 -11.64
C SER A 253 -13.15 -3.59 -13.15
N VAL A 254 -12.03 -3.68 -13.87
CA VAL A 254 -11.96 -3.61 -15.34
C VAL A 254 -12.80 -4.71 -16.00
N GLU A 255 -12.69 -5.95 -15.53
CA GLU A 255 -13.42 -7.10 -16.08
C GLU A 255 -14.94 -6.95 -15.83
N LEU A 256 -15.34 -6.42 -14.68
CA LEU A 256 -16.76 -6.28 -14.32
C LEU A 256 -17.45 -5.07 -14.92
N VAL A 257 -16.80 -3.91 -14.90
CA VAL A 257 -17.44 -2.62 -15.24
C VAL A 257 -16.87 -2.01 -16.52
N GLY A 258 -15.69 -2.45 -16.95
CA GLY A 258 -15.01 -1.96 -18.13
C GLY A 258 -13.84 -1.05 -17.80
N ALA A 259 -12.89 -1.00 -18.72
CA ALA A 259 -11.59 -0.38 -18.50
C ALA A 259 -11.63 1.16 -18.47
N GLY A 260 -12.61 1.79 -19.14
CA GLY A 260 -12.90 3.22 -19.03
C GLY A 260 -13.46 3.53 -17.64
N ALA A 261 -14.62 2.94 -17.33
CA ALA A 261 -15.23 2.79 -16.00
C ALA A 261 -14.25 2.89 -14.81
N ALA A 262 -13.33 1.91 -14.78
CA ALA A 262 -12.34 1.77 -13.72
C ALA A 262 -11.29 2.91 -13.70
N ALA A 263 -10.81 3.36 -14.85
CA ALA A 263 -9.86 4.47 -14.93
C ALA A 263 -10.52 5.81 -14.54
N ASP A 264 -11.72 6.08 -15.05
CA ASP A 264 -12.84 6.83 -14.48
C ASP A 264 -12.74 7.05 -12.98
N ALA A 265 -13.08 5.98 -12.30
CA ALA A 265 -13.19 5.91 -10.86
C ALA A 265 -11.86 6.22 -10.17
N LEU A 266 -10.73 5.68 -10.65
CA LEU A 266 -9.42 5.92 -10.07
C LEU A 266 -9.02 7.39 -10.11
N MET A 267 -9.20 8.03 -11.26
CA MET A 267 -8.87 9.45 -11.44
C MET A 267 -9.78 10.33 -10.58
N ARG A 268 -11.10 10.13 -10.64
CA ARG A 268 -12.04 10.97 -9.90
C ARG A 268 -11.94 10.78 -8.40
N THR A 269 -11.67 9.57 -7.93
CA THR A 269 -11.41 9.30 -6.51
C THR A 269 -10.14 10.00 -6.06
N GLY A 270 -9.06 9.96 -6.86
CA GLY A 270 -7.81 10.69 -6.54
C GLY A 270 -7.98 12.21 -6.48
N ILE A 271 -8.74 12.79 -7.42
CA ILE A 271 -9.08 14.22 -7.42
C ILE A 271 -9.93 14.56 -6.18
N ALA A 272 -10.98 13.79 -5.92
CA ALA A 272 -11.90 14.03 -4.82
C ALA A 272 -11.19 13.91 -3.46
N ALA A 273 -10.30 12.93 -3.29
CA ALA A 273 -9.55 12.73 -2.03
C ALA A 273 -8.61 13.91 -1.74
N ARG A 274 -7.89 14.40 -2.76
CA ARG A 274 -7.03 15.58 -2.61
C ARG A 274 -7.82 16.85 -2.35
N TYR A 275 -8.92 17.05 -3.09
CA TYR A 275 -9.79 18.19 -2.86
C TYR A 275 -10.43 18.14 -1.46
N GLU A 276 -10.80 16.95 -0.97
CA GLU A 276 -11.31 16.76 0.38
C GLU A 276 -10.29 17.26 1.43
N SER A 277 -9.02 16.85 1.31
CA SER A 277 -7.97 17.18 2.28
C SER A 277 -7.46 18.62 2.16
N GLU A 278 -7.28 19.11 0.93
CA GLU A 278 -6.60 20.39 0.67
C GLU A 278 -7.58 21.56 0.52
N GLY A 279 -8.82 21.28 0.12
CA GLY A 279 -9.84 22.30 -0.19
C GLY A 279 -11.00 22.28 0.79
N PHE A 280 -11.79 21.20 0.76
CA PHE A 280 -13.07 21.11 1.46
C PHE A 280 -12.93 21.17 2.98
N TRP A 281 -12.15 20.28 3.60
CA TRP A 281 -12.00 20.29 5.05
C TRP A 281 -11.34 21.55 5.60
N PRO A 282 -10.27 22.09 4.98
CA PRO A 282 -9.72 23.39 5.38
C PRO A 282 -10.75 24.53 5.29
N ALA A 283 -11.63 24.53 4.27
CA ALA A 283 -12.71 25.52 4.17
C ALA A 283 -13.73 25.37 5.31
N ILE A 284 -14.13 24.13 5.64
CA ILE A 284 -15.02 23.86 6.77
C ILE A 284 -14.37 24.26 8.10
N GLN A 285 -13.08 23.96 8.31
CA GLN A 285 -12.36 24.34 9.51
C GLN A 285 -12.30 25.86 9.70
N ARG A 286 -12.08 26.62 8.61
CA ARG A 286 -12.15 28.10 8.66
C ARG A 286 -13.52 28.60 9.08
N ARG A 287 -14.61 27.97 8.60
CA ARG A 287 -15.97 28.32 8.99
C ARG A 287 -16.26 27.97 10.45
N ILE A 288 -15.85 26.78 10.91
CA ILE A 288 -15.97 26.39 12.32
C ILE A 288 -15.22 27.38 13.24
N ALA A 289 -14.09 27.93 12.79
CA ALA A 289 -13.35 28.93 13.56
C ALA A 289 -14.00 30.32 13.56
N ALA A 290 -14.86 30.63 12.58
CA ALA A 290 -15.43 31.96 12.38
C ALA A 290 -16.93 32.07 12.77
N GLU A 291 -17.67 30.96 12.74
CA GLU A 291 -19.10 30.89 12.99
C GLU A 291 -19.39 30.34 14.39
N ALA A 292 -20.38 30.92 15.08
CA ALA A 292 -20.78 30.48 16.43
C ALA A 292 -21.46 29.09 16.43
N GLU A 293 -22.08 28.71 15.31
CA GLU A 293 -22.71 27.42 15.12
C GLU A 293 -21.94 26.58 14.09
N PRO A 294 -21.81 25.26 14.31
CA PRO A 294 -21.14 24.39 13.36
C PRO A 294 -21.89 24.35 12.01
N PRO A 295 -21.18 24.39 10.87
CA PRO A 295 -21.81 24.32 9.55
C PRO A 295 -22.68 23.07 9.39
N ALA A 296 -24.00 23.25 9.28
CA ALA A 296 -24.96 22.18 9.05
C ALA A 296 -24.95 21.74 7.57
N GLY A 297 -25.46 20.53 7.28
CA GLY A 297 -25.65 20.10 5.89
C GLY A 297 -24.35 19.86 5.09
N ARG A 298 -23.28 19.36 5.73
CA ARG A 298 -21.96 19.14 5.10
C ARG A 298 -22.00 18.34 3.79
N GLY A 299 -22.89 17.34 3.68
CA GLY A 299 -23.06 16.59 2.42
C GLY A 299 -23.60 17.44 1.27
N LEU A 300 -24.48 18.42 1.55
CA LEU A 300 -24.93 19.38 0.53
C LEU A 300 -23.80 20.34 0.15
N MET A 301 -23.03 20.80 1.15
CA MET A 301 -21.86 21.65 0.92
C MET A 301 -20.80 20.95 0.06
N TRP A 302 -20.52 19.68 0.31
CA TRP A 302 -19.64 18.87 -0.54
C TRP A 302 -20.16 18.82 -1.97
N ARG A 303 -21.42 18.46 -2.17
CA ARG A 303 -22.03 18.39 -3.50
C ARG A 303 -21.98 19.73 -4.24
N GLN A 304 -22.21 20.83 -3.53
CA GLN A 304 -22.14 22.18 -4.08
C GLN A 304 -20.69 22.55 -4.44
N SER A 305 -19.75 22.27 -3.54
CA SER A 305 -18.35 22.62 -3.74
C SER A 305 -17.69 21.82 -4.87
N GLN A 306 -18.11 20.57 -5.11
CA GLN A 306 -17.71 19.78 -6.28
C GLN A 306 -18.12 20.43 -7.62
N ARG A 307 -19.18 21.27 -7.62
CA ARG A 307 -19.66 22.00 -8.81
C ARG A 307 -19.00 23.37 -8.96
N GLU A 308 -18.81 24.07 -7.84
CA GLU A 308 -18.34 25.47 -7.84
C GLU A 308 -16.82 25.60 -7.73
N ALA A 309 -16.17 24.77 -6.91
CA ALA A 309 -14.75 24.90 -6.58
C ALA A 309 -13.83 23.95 -7.36
N LEU A 310 -14.39 22.92 -8.01
CA LEU A 310 -13.67 22.06 -8.95
C LEU A 310 -13.99 22.47 -10.38
N ASP A 311 -13.53 23.65 -10.78
CA ASP A 311 -13.46 24.02 -12.20
C ASP A 311 -12.44 23.14 -12.95
N ALA A 312 -12.35 23.31 -14.29
CA ALA A 312 -11.47 22.51 -15.12
C ALA A 312 -10.00 22.63 -14.67
N ASP A 313 -9.56 23.84 -14.30
CA ASP A 313 -8.20 24.12 -13.88
C ASP A 313 -7.87 23.48 -12.53
N ALA A 314 -8.76 23.57 -11.54
CA ALA A 314 -8.60 22.92 -10.25
C ALA A 314 -8.55 21.39 -10.39
N ARG A 315 -9.45 20.80 -11.20
CA ARG A 315 -9.42 19.35 -11.49
C ARG A 315 -8.09 18.94 -12.10
N GLN A 316 -7.60 19.71 -13.08
CA GLN A 316 -6.33 19.43 -13.73
C GLN A 316 -5.16 19.55 -12.75
N ARG A 317 -5.14 20.55 -11.87
CA ARG A 317 -4.10 20.70 -10.83
C ARG A 317 -4.08 19.53 -9.86
N TYR A 318 -5.24 19.11 -9.34
CA TYR A 318 -5.32 17.97 -8.42
C TYR A 318 -4.94 16.65 -9.10
N LEU A 319 -5.37 16.46 -10.35
CA LEU A 319 -5.00 15.30 -11.15
C LEU A 319 -3.49 15.25 -11.42
N ASP A 320 -2.87 16.38 -11.79
CA ASP A 320 -1.44 16.47 -12.02
C ASP A 320 -0.63 16.23 -10.74
N ALA A 321 -1.13 16.69 -9.59
CA ALA A 321 -0.53 16.37 -8.30
C ALA A 321 -0.62 14.87 -7.99
N ALA A 322 -1.79 14.25 -8.18
CA ALA A 322 -1.99 12.81 -8.01
C ALA A 322 -1.12 11.97 -8.96
N ARG A 323 -0.89 12.44 -10.19
CA ARG A 323 -0.03 11.78 -11.19
C ARG A 323 1.46 11.82 -10.85
N ARG A 324 1.91 12.82 -10.09
CA ARG A 324 3.32 12.98 -9.70
C ARG A 324 3.68 12.17 -8.46
N GLU A 325 2.68 11.63 -7.77
CA GLU A 325 2.87 10.83 -6.58
C GLU A 325 3.57 9.52 -6.93
N ALA A 326 4.67 9.23 -6.24
CA ALA A 326 5.37 7.96 -6.39
C ALA A 326 4.70 6.91 -5.50
N THR A 327 4.73 5.64 -5.91
CA THR A 327 4.26 4.53 -5.07
C THR A 327 5.04 4.51 -3.76
N ASP A 328 4.39 4.86 -2.66
CA ASP A 328 4.97 4.83 -1.32
C ASP A 328 5.22 3.37 -0.92
N PRO A 329 6.46 2.95 -0.57
CA PRO A 329 6.78 1.66 0.03
C PRO A 329 5.89 1.20 1.20
N PHE A 330 5.14 2.09 1.84
CA PHE A 330 4.30 1.82 3.02
C PHE A 330 2.79 1.81 2.74
N ASP A 331 2.38 2.21 1.54
CA ASP A 331 1.00 2.05 1.09
C ASP A 331 0.85 0.74 0.33
N THR A 332 -0.23 0.02 0.62
CA THR A 332 -0.63 -1.13 -0.19
C THR A 332 -1.15 -0.68 -1.54
N HIS A 333 -1.72 0.52 -1.64
CA HIS A 333 -2.18 1.12 -2.88
C HIS A 333 -1.00 1.67 -3.68
N PRO A 334 -0.78 1.18 -4.91
CA PRO A 334 0.19 1.78 -5.80
C PRO A 334 -0.27 3.18 -6.24
N ALA A 335 0.68 4.00 -6.68
CA ALA A 335 0.39 5.31 -7.24
C ALA A 335 -0.55 5.23 -8.45
N LEU A 336 -1.30 6.31 -8.69
CA LEU A 336 -2.30 6.38 -9.75
C LEU A 336 -1.73 5.99 -11.12
N VAL A 337 -0.55 6.49 -11.48
CA VAL A 337 0.10 6.19 -12.77
C VAL A 337 0.48 4.72 -12.88
N ASP A 338 0.96 4.10 -11.79
CA ASP A 338 1.33 2.68 -11.79
C ASP A 338 0.09 1.78 -11.92
N ARG A 339 -1.03 2.16 -11.30
CA ARG A 339 -2.33 1.44 -11.43
C ARG A 339 -2.89 1.57 -12.83
N LEU A 340 -2.88 2.78 -13.41
CA LEU A 340 -3.31 3.00 -14.79
C LEU A 340 -2.40 2.24 -15.77
N ALA A 341 -1.09 2.37 -15.67
CA ALA A 341 -0.16 1.71 -16.58
C ALA A 341 -0.24 0.17 -16.51
N ALA A 342 -0.59 -0.40 -15.35
CA ALA A 342 -0.73 -1.86 -15.19
C ALA A 342 -1.85 -2.46 -16.04
N GLU A 343 -2.92 -1.70 -16.27
CA GLU A 343 -4.10 -2.13 -17.04
C GLU A 343 -4.08 -1.60 -18.49
N GLY A 344 -3.07 -0.80 -18.86
CA GLY A 344 -2.92 -0.19 -20.20
C GLY A 344 -2.16 -1.06 -21.20
N ARG A 345 -2.38 -0.81 -22.48
CA ARG A 345 -1.60 -1.44 -23.56
C ARG A 345 -0.29 -0.67 -23.79
N PRO A 346 0.89 -1.31 -23.61
CA PRO A 346 2.18 -0.64 -23.74
C PRO A 346 2.58 -0.29 -25.18
N ASP A 347 1.85 -0.82 -26.17
CA ASP A 347 2.04 -0.65 -27.61
C ASP A 347 0.93 0.17 -28.28
N ALA A 348 0.00 0.73 -27.49
CA ALA A 348 -1.12 1.50 -28.03
C ALA A 348 -0.69 2.81 -28.72
N PHE A 349 0.36 3.45 -28.21
CA PHE A 349 0.89 4.68 -28.80
C PHE A 349 2.40 4.61 -28.97
N GLU A 350 2.87 5.07 -30.12
CA GLU A 350 4.29 5.06 -30.44
C GLU A 350 4.95 6.35 -29.96
N PHE A 351 5.82 6.23 -28.96
CA PHE A 351 6.67 7.31 -28.48
C PHE A 351 8.13 7.11 -28.90
N PRO A 352 8.90 8.18 -29.08
CA PRO A 352 10.32 8.05 -29.39
C PRO A 352 11.05 7.33 -28.23
N ARG A 353 12.04 6.51 -28.58
CA ARG A 353 13.03 5.94 -27.64
C ARG A 353 14.36 6.65 -27.89
N PRO A 354 14.55 7.88 -27.35
CA PRO A 354 15.65 8.73 -27.76
C PRO A 354 16.98 8.09 -27.40
N MET A 355 17.97 8.23 -28.30
CA MET A 355 19.33 7.75 -28.11
C MET A 355 19.46 6.23 -27.85
N LEU A 356 18.39 5.43 -28.00
CA LEU A 356 18.44 3.98 -27.71
C LEU A 356 19.44 3.23 -28.59
N ARG A 357 19.58 3.66 -29.85
CA ARG A 357 20.57 3.13 -30.81
C ARG A 357 21.88 3.89 -30.80
N ASP A 358 21.97 4.96 -30.02
CA ASP A 358 23.20 5.74 -29.89
C ASP A 358 24.24 4.92 -29.11
N PRO A 359 25.48 4.82 -29.59
CA PRO A 359 26.53 4.07 -28.90
C PRO A 359 26.86 4.66 -27.52
N SER A 360 26.63 5.95 -27.28
CA SER A 360 26.84 6.60 -25.98
C SER A 360 25.95 6.02 -24.88
N ALA A 361 26.41 6.15 -23.64
CA ALA A 361 25.61 5.82 -22.46
C ALA A 361 24.68 6.98 -22.02
N ASP A 362 24.66 8.07 -22.77
CA ASP A 362 23.94 9.30 -22.40
C ASP A 362 22.45 9.18 -22.61
N PHE A 363 21.65 9.89 -21.82
CA PHE A 363 20.18 9.86 -21.89
C PHE A 363 19.62 11.20 -22.34
N SER A 364 18.49 11.15 -23.07
CA SER A 364 17.68 12.33 -23.34
C SER A 364 16.20 11.99 -23.23
N PHE A 365 15.52 12.61 -22.27
CA PHE A 365 14.07 12.46 -22.09
C PHE A 365 13.30 13.75 -22.40
N SER A 366 13.99 14.86 -22.71
CA SER A 366 13.35 16.12 -23.10
C SER A 366 12.55 15.96 -24.40
N GLY A 367 13.11 15.26 -25.38
CA GLY A 367 12.41 14.93 -26.63
C GLY A 367 11.17 14.07 -26.41
N LEU A 368 11.22 13.14 -25.45
CA LEU A 368 10.06 12.35 -25.06
C LEU A 368 8.98 13.22 -24.42
N LYS A 369 9.34 14.11 -23.48
CA LYS A 369 8.40 15.06 -22.87
C LYS A 369 7.70 15.93 -23.92
N THR A 370 8.47 16.48 -24.86
CA THR A 370 7.91 17.28 -25.96
C THR A 370 7.02 16.44 -26.86
N SER A 371 7.42 15.21 -27.20
CA SER A 371 6.61 14.29 -28.01
C SER A 371 5.29 13.93 -27.33
N VAL A 372 5.31 13.64 -26.02
CA VAL A 372 4.09 13.39 -25.24
C VAL A 372 3.20 14.63 -25.21
N ARG A 373 3.76 15.82 -24.99
CA ARG A 373 3.00 17.08 -25.02
C ARG A 373 2.38 17.32 -26.39
N THR A 374 3.16 17.23 -27.48
CA THR A 374 2.66 17.38 -28.85
C THR A 374 1.61 16.34 -29.18
N PHE A 375 1.76 15.10 -28.68
CA PHE A 375 0.78 14.05 -28.84
C PHE A 375 -0.54 14.40 -28.13
N LEU A 376 -0.48 14.92 -26.90
CA LEU A 376 -1.65 15.41 -26.18
C LEU A 376 -2.30 16.61 -26.89
N ASP A 377 -1.51 17.58 -27.37
CA ASP A 377 -2.00 18.76 -28.09
C ASP A 377 -2.73 18.37 -29.39
N ARG A 378 -2.27 17.31 -30.08
CA ARG A 378 -2.90 16.77 -31.30
C ARG A 378 -4.12 15.90 -31.03
N HIS A 379 -4.30 15.45 -29.79
CA HIS A 379 -5.43 14.63 -29.38
C HIS A 379 -6.14 15.29 -28.20
N PRO A 380 -6.77 16.47 -28.42
CA PRO A 380 -7.54 17.12 -27.37
C PRO A 380 -8.60 16.14 -26.83
N GLY A 381 -8.75 16.10 -25.51
CA GLY A 381 -9.64 15.14 -24.82
C GLY A 381 -9.01 13.78 -24.53
N LEU A 382 -7.79 13.45 -25.00
CA LEU A 382 -7.16 12.16 -24.65
C LEU A 382 -6.88 12.02 -23.16
N ALA A 383 -6.43 13.10 -22.52
CA ALA A 383 -6.19 13.11 -21.08
C ALA A 383 -7.48 13.03 -20.24
N GLU A 384 -8.62 13.31 -20.87
CA GLU A 384 -9.97 13.24 -20.30
C GLU A 384 -10.62 11.89 -20.57
N ASP A 385 -10.17 11.15 -21.60
CA ASP A 385 -10.54 9.77 -21.91
C ASP A 385 -9.66 8.79 -21.11
N PRO A 386 -10.20 8.13 -20.08
CA PRO A 386 -9.35 7.38 -19.16
C PRO A 386 -8.89 6.04 -19.74
N ALA A 387 -9.60 5.50 -20.74
CA ALA A 387 -9.12 4.34 -21.48
C ALA A 387 -7.88 4.68 -22.32
N ARG A 388 -7.90 5.84 -22.99
CA ARG A 388 -6.73 6.32 -23.74
C ARG A 388 -5.63 6.84 -22.83
N LEU A 389 -5.94 7.47 -21.71
CA LEU A 389 -4.95 7.89 -20.72
C LEU A 389 -4.19 6.69 -20.15
N ARG A 390 -4.89 5.60 -19.86
CA ARG A 390 -4.30 4.34 -19.40
C ARG A 390 -3.29 3.77 -20.41
N ASP A 391 -3.69 3.70 -21.67
CA ASP A 391 -2.85 3.27 -22.79
C ASP A 391 -1.67 4.25 -23.01
N LEU A 392 -1.87 5.57 -22.80
CA LEU A 392 -0.82 6.58 -22.79
C LEU A 392 0.19 6.33 -21.68
N CYS A 393 -0.26 6.15 -20.44
CA CYS A 393 0.61 5.87 -19.30
C CYS A 393 1.44 4.61 -19.54
N ALA A 394 0.82 3.53 -20.04
CA ALA A 394 1.52 2.29 -20.37
C ALA A 394 2.56 2.48 -21.49
N SER A 395 2.19 3.19 -22.56
CA SER A 395 3.06 3.43 -23.72
C SER A 395 4.25 4.35 -23.39
N VAL A 396 4.04 5.41 -22.62
CA VAL A 396 5.09 6.31 -22.16
C VAL A 396 6.03 5.59 -21.19
N GLN A 397 5.49 4.83 -20.23
CA GLN A 397 6.29 4.02 -19.32
C GLN A 397 7.14 3.01 -20.09
N ALA A 398 6.57 2.32 -21.09
CA ALA A 398 7.30 1.39 -21.94
C ALA A 398 8.47 2.08 -22.66
N ALA A 399 8.25 3.26 -23.24
CA ALA A 399 9.32 4.01 -23.91
C ALA A 399 10.47 4.41 -22.96
N ILE A 400 10.15 4.88 -21.74
CA ILE A 400 11.16 5.23 -20.73
C ILE A 400 11.94 3.97 -20.32
N VAL A 401 11.23 2.90 -19.98
CA VAL A 401 11.83 1.64 -19.52
C VAL A 401 12.71 1.01 -20.59
N ASP A 402 12.28 1.01 -21.85
CA ASP A 402 13.06 0.49 -22.98
C ASP A 402 14.40 1.23 -23.12
N VAL A 403 14.39 2.57 -23.02
CA VAL A 403 15.61 3.39 -23.10
C VAL A 403 16.56 3.09 -21.95
N LEU A 404 16.05 3.08 -20.71
CA LEU A 404 16.86 2.82 -19.51
C LEU A 404 17.49 1.43 -19.54
N VAL A 405 16.70 0.39 -19.81
CA VAL A 405 17.17 -1.00 -19.81
C VAL A 405 18.11 -1.26 -20.98
N GLY A 406 17.75 -0.79 -22.18
CA GLY A 406 18.57 -0.97 -23.38
C GLY A 406 19.96 -0.36 -23.23
N LYS A 407 20.05 0.90 -22.77
CA LYS A 407 21.34 1.56 -22.52
C LYS A 407 22.14 0.90 -21.40
N LEU A 408 21.49 0.50 -20.31
CA LEU A 408 22.18 -0.21 -19.21
C LEU A 408 22.80 -1.53 -19.69
N VAL A 409 22.05 -2.35 -20.42
CA VAL A 409 22.56 -3.63 -20.96
C VAL A 409 23.67 -3.40 -21.99
N ASN A 410 23.52 -2.40 -22.86
CA ASN A 410 24.55 -2.05 -23.84
C ASN A 410 25.84 -1.55 -23.18
N ALA A 411 25.72 -0.67 -22.18
CA ALA A 411 26.86 -0.19 -21.40
C ALA A 411 27.55 -1.35 -20.67
N ALA A 412 26.80 -2.25 -20.05
CA ALA A 412 27.35 -3.41 -19.36
C ALA A 412 28.16 -4.32 -20.29
N ARG A 413 27.65 -4.57 -21.51
CA ARG A 413 28.37 -5.31 -22.55
C ARG A 413 29.64 -4.60 -22.99
N ARG A 414 29.58 -3.28 -23.24
CA ARG A 414 30.75 -2.48 -23.64
C ARG A 414 31.84 -2.47 -22.56
N CYS A 415 31.45 -2.30 -21.30
CA CYS A 415 32.37 -2.31 -20.16
C CYS A 415 32.80 -3.73 -19.75
N ARG A 416 32.24 -4.78 -20.38
CA ARG A 416 32.49 -6.20 -20.07
C ARG A 416 32.28 -6.55 -18.60
N VAL A 417 31.28 -5.92 -17.97
CA VAL A 417 30.93 -6.20 -16.58
C VAL A 417 29.87 -7.28 -16.50
N PRO A 418 30.00 -8.25 -15.57
CA PRO A 418 29.06 -9.36 -15.44
C PRO A 418 27.81 -9.00 -14.63
N CYS A 419 27.75 -7.79 -14.07
CA CYS A 419 26.73 -7.38 -13.12
C CYS A 419 26.27 -5.95 -13.41
N VAL A 420 24.96 -5.72 -13.33
CA VAL A 420 24.34 -4.41 -13.40
C VAL A 420 23.59 -4.09 -12.11
N THR A 421 23.56 -2.81 -11.77
CA THR A 421 22.81 -2.27 -10.64
C THR A 421 22.03 -1.03 -11.10
N ALA A 422 20.99 -0.67 -10.37
CA ALA A 422 20.28 0.60 -10.53
C ALA A 422 19.85 1.11 -9.15
N SER A 423 19.88 2.42 -8.98
CA SER A 423 19.47 3.15 -7.78
C SER A 423 18.61 4.36 -8.17
N GLY A 424 18.02 5.05 -7.18
CA GLY A 424 17.08 6.15 -7.40
C GLY A 424 15.63 5.68 -7.45
N GLY A 425 14.67 6.58 -7.18
CA GLY A 425 13.25 6.24 -7.03
C GLY A 425 12.62 5.55 -8.24
N VAL A 426 13.07 5.87 -9.46
CA VAL A 426 12.59 5.22 -10.70
C VAL A 426 12.88 3.71 -10.71
N SER A 427 13.94 3.27 -10.02
CA SER A 427 14.26 1.84 -9.90
C SER A 427 13.22 1.05 -9.11
N CYS A 428 12.30 1.70 -8.38
CA CYS A 428 11.16 1.05 -7.72
C CYS A 428 10.04 0.65 -8.70
N ASN A 429 10.03 1.19 -9.93
CA ASN A 429 8.98 0.88 -10.88
C ASN A 429 9.00 -0.61 -11.26
N ARG A 430 7.87 -1.29 -11.08
CA ARG A 430 7.74 -2.73 -11.33
C ARG A 430 7.95 -3.09 -12.79
N GLY A 431 7.47 -2.25 -13.71
CA GLY A 431 7.68 -2.41 -15.16
C GLY A 431 9.17 -2.40 -15.51
N PHE A 432 9.91 -1.43 -14.97
CA PHE A 432 11.36 -1.33 -15.09
C PHE A 432 12.07 -2.58 -14.56
N ARG A 433 11.79 -2.98 -13.31
CA ARG A 433 12.43 -4.16 -12.68
C ARG A 433 12.20 -5.44 -13.48
N LYS A 434 10.95 -5.68 -13.91
CA LYS A 434 10.58 -6.85 -14.71
C LYS A 434 11.31 -6.85 -16.05
N ARG A 435 11.35 -5.71 -16.75
CA ARG A 435 12.03 -5.60 -18.05
C ARG A 435 13.54 -5.75 -17.92
N LEU A 436 14.16 -5.10 -16.91
CA LEU A 436 15.58 -5.22 -16.64
C LEU A 436 15.97 -6.67 -16.35
N ALA A 437 15.22 -7.37 -15.49
CA ALA A 437 15.48 -8.77 -15.18
C ALA A 437 15.42 -9.65 -16.44
N ALA A 438 14.40 -9.47 -17.28
CA ALA A 438 14.25 -10.23 -18.51
C ALA A 438 15.39 -9.97 -19.52
N GLU A 439 15.75 -8.71 -19.77
CA GLU A 439 16.80 -8.37 -20.73
C GLU A 439 18.21 -8.71 -20.21
N ALA A 440 18.46 -8.52 -18.91
CA ALA A 440 19.72 -8.92 -18.30
C ALA A 440 19.91 -10.44 -18.35
N ALA A 441 18.86 -11.23 -18.10
CA ALA A 441 18.92 -12.69 -18.22
C ALA A 441 19.28 -13.14 -19.64
N LYS A 442 18.65 -12.54 -20.67
CA LYS A 442 19.01 -12.79 -22.08
C LYS A 442 20.46 -12.41 -22.40
N ALA A 443 20.99 -11.40 -21.72
CA ALA A 443 22.36 -10.92 -21.90
C ALA A 443 23.40 -11.64 -21.02
N GLY A 444 23.00 -12.61 -20.19
CA GLY A 444 23.90 -13.27 -19.24
C GLY A 444 24.41 -12.36 -18.11
N LEU A 445 23.71 -11.24 -17.86
CA LEU A 445 24.07 -10.27 -16.83
C LEU A 445 23.38 -10.59 -15.50
N ARG A 446 24.13 -10.45 -14.40
CA ARG A 446 23.56 -10.50 -13.06
C ARG A 446 22.95 -9.16 -12.70
N VAL A 447 21.69 -9.14 -12.26
CA VAL A 447 21.05 -7.92 -11.75
C VAL A 447 21.18 -7.87 -10.23
N ARG A 448 21.66 -6.75 -9.69
CA ARG A 448 21.70 -6.46 -8.26
C ARG A 448 21.04 -5.12 -7.99
N LEU A 449 19.77 -5.14 -7.64
CA LEU A 449 19.05 -3.92 -7.24
C LEU A 449 19.01 -3.79 -5.73
N ALA A 450 19.07 -2.54 -5.27
CA ALA A 450 18.76 -2.23 -3.89
C ALA A 450 17.29 -2.53 -3.59
N ASP A 451 17.02 -2.71 -2.30
CA ASP A 451 15.65 -2.73 -1.81
C ASP A 451 14.90 -1.45 -2.20
N PRO A 452 13.62 -1.50 -2.59
CA PRO A 452 12.81 -0.29 -2.79
C PRO A 452 12.95 0.72 -1.63
N LEU A 453 13.05 0.24 -0.38
CA LEU A 453 13.28 1.08 0.80
C LEU A 453 14.56 1.92 0.74
N TYR A 454 15.58 1.40 0.07
CA TYR A 454 16.89 2.04 -0.07
C TYR A 454 17.12 2.67 -1.45
N CYS A 455 16.11 2.65 -2.32
CA CYS A 455 16.21 3.21 -3.66
C CYS A 455 15.96 4.72 -3.70
N THR A 456 15.05 5.22 -2.88
CA THR A 456 14.81 6.67 -2.68
C THR A 456 15.76 7.24 -1.63
N ASP A 457 15.90 8.57 -1.58
CA ASP A 457 16.81 9.25 -0.65
C ASP A 457 16.52 8.87 0.81
N ASN A 458 17.55 8.39 1.51
CA ASN A 458 17.44 7.95 2.89
C ASN A 458 18.77 8.11 3.65
N ALA A 459 18.70 8.29 4.97
CA ALA A 459 19.89 8.48 5.81
C ALA A 459 20.79 7.23 5.89
N ALA A 460 20.25 6.03 5.66
CA ALA A 460 21.03 4.79 5.76
C ALA A 460 22.10 4.70 4.66
N MET A 461 21.81 5.15 3.44
CA MET A 461 22.81 5.19 2.35
C MET A 461 23.97 6.14 2.66
N VAL A 462 23.68 7.27 3.31
CA VAL A 462 24.68 8.24 3.76
C VAL A 462 25.55 7.64 4.87
N GLY A 463 24.93 6.98 5.86
CA GLY A 463 25.65 6.33 6.95
C GLY A 463 26.61 5.24 6.48
N ILE A 464 26.17 4.37 5.56
CA ILE A 464 27.03 3.32 4.99
C ILE A 464 28.18 3.93 4.18
N LEU A 465 27.92 4.98 3.39
CA LEU A 465 28.96 5.65 2.63
C LEU A 465 30.01 6.28 3.55
N ALA A 466 29.57 6.96 4.61
CA ALA A 466 30.46 7.56 5.61
C ALA A 466 31.32 6.49 6.31
N GLU A 467 30.71 5.38 6.74
CA GLU A 467 31.42 4.28 7.38
C GLU A 467 32.48 3.67 6.45
N ARG A 468 32.16 3.45 5.17
CA ARG A 468 33.12 2.95 4.18
C ARG A 468 34.27 3.91 3.93
N LYS A 469 33.99 5.21 3.83
CA LYS A 469 35.00 6.26 3.65
C LYS A 469 35.96 6.35 4.84
N LEU A 470 35.43 6.24 6.07
CA LEU A 470 36.26 6.22 7.28
C LEU A 470 37.15 4.97 7.34
N ARG A 471 36.62 3.80 6.94
CA ARG A 471 37.39 2.55 6.90
C ARG A 471 38.45 2.48 5.81
N SER A 472 38.21 3.09 4.65
CA SER A 472 39.17 3.08 3.54
C SER A 472 40.36 4.02 3.76
N GLY A 473 40.36 4.82 4.85
CA GLY A 473 41.42 5.77 5.17
C GLY A 473 41.56 6.93 4.18
N GLY A 474 40.65 7.02 3.20
CA GLY A 474 40.77 7.92 2.05
C GLY A 474 40.29 9.35 2.28
N THR A 475 39.55 9.62 3.37
CA THR A 475 39.08 10.97 3.71
C THR A 475 39.06 11.15 5.23
N GLY A 476 39.70 12.19 5.74
CA GLY A 476 39.57 12.60 7.14
C GLY A 476 38.14 12.99 7.50
N VAL A 477 37.86 13.15 8.79
CA VAL A 477 36.55 13.67 9.23
C VAL A 477 36.42 15.11 8.71
N THR A 478 35.32 15.38 8.02
CA THR A 478 34.92 16.72 7.58
C THR A 478 34.98 17.71 8.75
N GLY A 479 35.65 18.84 8.56
CA GLY A 479 35.69 19.91 9.55
C GLY A 479 34.32 20.54 9.77
N LEU A 480 34.08 21.12 10.96
CA LEU A 480 32.80 21.76 11.27
C LEU A 480 32.49 22.98 10.39
N ASP A 481 33.52 23.56 9.76
CA ASP A 481 33.42 24.72 8.88
C ASP A 481 33.28 24.34 7.39
N GLU A 482 33.20 23.03 7.06
CA GLU A 482 33.08 22.61 5.66
C GLU A 482 31.66 22.87 5.12
N GLU A 483 31.58 23.59 4.01
CA GLU A 483 30.30 23.91 3.38
C GLU A 483 29.76 22.79 2.48
N ILE A 484 28.44 22.82 2.28
CA ILE A 484 27.75 21.96 1.31
C ILE A 484 28.25 22.24 -0.11
N ARG A 485 28.29 21.21 -0.95
CA ARG A 485 28.67 21.33 -2.37
C ARG A 485 27.48 20.99 -3.28
N PRO A 486 26.61 21.96 -3.62
CA PRO A 486 25.57 21.74 -4.61
C PRO A 486 26.17 21.32 -5.95
N GLY A 487 25.66 20.23 -6.53
CA GLY A 487 26.15 19.74 -7.83
C GLY A 487 27.49 19.00 -7.79
N TRP A 488 27.86 18.41 -6.64
CA TRP A 488 29.08 17.63 -6.50
C TRP A 488 29.15 16.49 -7.53
N PRO A 489 30.08 16.53 -8.51
CA PRO A 489 30.19 15.47 -9.52
C PRO A 489 30.71 14.17 -8.91
N LEU A 490 30.10 13.04 -9.30
CA LEU A 490 30.45 11.72 -8.77
C LEU A 490 31.89 11.31 -9.13
N GLU A 491 32.42 11.80 -10.25
CA GLU A 491 33.79 11.51 -10.73
C GLU A 491 34.88 12.22 -9.91
N ALA A 492 34.54 13.25 -9.13
CA ALA A 492 35.50 13.99 -8.32
C ALA A 492 35.79 13.33 -6.96
N LEU A 493 35.41 12.07 -6.77
CA LEU A 493 35.74 11.29 -5.57
C LEU A 493 37.14 10.64 -5.75
N PRO A 494 38.16 11.03 -4.98
CA PRO A 494 39.48 10.42 -5.09
C PRO A 494 39.44 8.97 -4.56
N GLY A 495 39.84 8.03 -5.42
CA GLY A 495 40.14 6.64 -5.04
C GLY A 495 39.21 5.58 -5.62
N GLU A 496 39.35 5.27 -6.91
CA GLU A 496 39.33 3.93 -7.52
C GLU A 496 39.61 4.11 -9.02
N GLY A 497 40.52 3.31 -9.59
CA GLY A 497 41.19 3.56 -10.88
C GLY A 497 40.30 4.12 -11.99
N THR A 498 40.71 5.27 -12.52
CA THR A 498 40.13 5.90 -13.70
C THR A 498 40.25 4.98 -14.91
N VAL A 499 39.13 4.40 -15.35
CA VAL A 499 38.99 3.97 -16.74
C VAL A 499 38.81 5.24 -17.56
N THR A 500 39.88 5.72 -18.18
CA THR A 500 39.84 6.85 -19.10
C THR A 500 38.97 6.50 -20.32
N PRO A 501 37.93 7.27 -20.65
CA PRO A 501 37.31 7.19 -21.97
C PRO A 501 38.30 7.76 -22.98
N SER A 502 38.57 7.04 -24.08
CA SER A 502 39.42 7.58 -25.15
C SER A 502 38.75 8.83 -25.73
N ALA A 503 39.41 9.98 -25.61
CA ALA A 503 38.97 11.24 -26.20
C ALA A 503 39.00 11.17 -27.73
N GLY A 504 37.83 11.00 -28.35
CA GLY A 504 37.57 11.44 -29.72
C GLY A 504 36.94 12.83 -29.64
N GLY A 505 37.68 13.84 -30.12
CA GLY A 505 37.45 15.24 -29.77
C GLY A 505 36.23 15.93 -30.39
N THR A 506 35.78 16.97 -29.69
CA THR A 506 35.41 18.30 -30.24
C THR A 506 35.45 19.29 -29.07
N GLY A 507 36.29 20.33 -29.18
CA GLY A 507 36.53 21.31 -28.12
C GLY A 507 35.33 22.23 -27.80
N PRO A 508 35.35 22.92 -26.64
CA PRO A 508 34.25 23.78 -26.22
C PRO A 508 34.26 25.12 -26.96
N ARG A 509 33.11 25.49 -27.52
CA ARG A 509 32.84 26.85 -28.03
C ARG A 509 32.70 27.82 -26.85
N SER A 510 33.55 28.84 -26.83
CA SER A 510 33.44 30.01 -25.96
C SER A 510 32.21 30.84 -26.34
N ASN A 511 31.33 31.11 -25.37
CA ASN A 511 30.27 32.12 -25.51
C ASN A 511 30.63 33.31 -24.62
N SER A 512 31.19 34.35 -25.23
CA SER A 512 31.43 35.65 -24.63
C SER A 512 30.18 36.52 -24.78
N SER A 513 29.55 36.94 -23.68
CA SER A 513 28.78 38.18 -23.67
C SER A 513 28.86 38.83 -22.29
N SER A 514 29.80 39.78 -22.19
CA SER A 514 29.91 40.76 -21.13
C SER A 514 28.68 41.68 -21.10
N ARG A 515 28.09 41.88 -19.91
CA ARG A 515 27.33 43.09 -19.57
C ARG A 515 27.86 43.65 -18.26
N THR A 516 28.56 44.76 -18.38
CA THR A 516 28.90 45.71 -17.32
C THR A 516 27.63 46.44 -16.86
N PRO A 517 27.47 46.74 -15.56
CA PRO A 517 26.50 47.74 -15.11
C PRO A 517 27.17 49.13 -15.06
N ALA A 518 26.45 50.15 -15.52
CA ALA A 518 26.78 51.55 -15.26
C ALA A 518 25.59 52.20 -14.55
N SER A 519 25.93 52.98 -13.51
CA SER A 519 25.15 53.87 -12.64
C SER A 519 24.01 53.27 -11.82
#